data_AF-A0A1R0FWG5-F1
#
_entry.id   AF-A0A1R0FWG5-F1
#
_cell.length_a   1.000
_cell.length_b   1.000
_cell.length_c   1.000
_cell.angle_alpha   90.00
_cell.angle_beta   90.00
_cell.angle_gamma   90.00
#
_symmetry.space_group_name_H-M   'P 1'
#
loop_
_entity.id
_entity.type
_entity.pdbx_description
1 polymer ?
#
loop_
_entity_poly.entity_id
_entity_poly.type
_entity_poly.pdbx_seq_one_letter_code
_entity_poly.pdbx_strand_id
1 'polypeptide(L)'
;MTQEKEIKRPIQELEHAPIPKIEPLERKNTETNGKTNQALKTALTFADKIQRQPMIAHLIRAAERFNDRMGNQFGAAITYFSFLSMIPILMVSFAAAGFILASHPTLLQDIFSKILLNVSDPTLASTLKNTINTAVQQRTTVGLVGLAIALYSGINWMGNLREAIRAQSRDVWERTPQDQEKIWVKYLRDFVSLIGLLIALIVTLSITSIAGSAQQMIISALYLDGIEWLKPAWRLIGLTISIFANYLLFFWIFWRLPRHRPRKKALIRGTFIAALGFEVIKMIMTYTLPSLVQSPSGAAFGSVLGLMAFFYFFARLTLFCAAWIATAEYKDDPRMPGKTHR
;
A
#
# COMPACT_ATOMS: atom_id res chain seq x y z
N MET A 1 54.79 -55.83 -36.01
CA MET A 1 54.50 -54.82 -34.96
C MET A 1 54.70 -55.47 -33.61
N THR A 2 55.40 -54.75 -32.74
CA THR A 2 56.19 -55.14 -31.57
C THR A 2 55.36 -55.71 -30.42
N GLN A 3 55.84 -56.78 -29.76
CA GLN A 3 55.40 -57.17 -28.41
C GLN A 3 56.51 -56.91 -27.40
N GLU A 4 56.10 -56.24 -26.33
CA GLU A 4 56.88 -55.63 -25.26
C GLU A 4 57.67 -56.64 -24.41
N LYS A 5 58.88 -56.27 -24.00
CA LYS A 5 59.55 -56.86 -22.84
C LYS A 5 59.56 -55.86 -21.69
N GLU A 6 58.85 -56.27 -20.66
CA GLU A 6 58.59 -55.64 -19.37
C GLU A 6 59.89 -55.45 -18.56
N ILE A 7 60.22 -54.20 -18.21
CA ILE A 7 61.29 -53.88 -17.26
C ILE A 7 60.63 -53.25 -16.03
N LYS A 8 60.55 -54.04 -14.94
CA LYS A 8 60.03 -53.64 -13.63
C LYS A 8 60.84 -52.46 -13.05
N ARG A 9 60.15 -51.39 -12.65
CA ARG A 9 60.73 -50.31 -11.81
C ARG A 9 60.78 -50.76 -10.34
N PRO A 10 61.80 -50.38 -9.56
CA PRO A 10 61.86 -50.71 -8.14
C PRO A 10 60.72 -50.02 -7.37
N ILE A 11 60.06 -50.79 -6.50
CA ILE A 11 58.99 -50.32 -5.63
C ILE A 11 59.67 -49.74 -4.38
N GLN A 12 59.53 -48.43 -4.17
CA GLN A 12 59.94 -47.81 -2.91
C GLN A 12 58.82 -48.08 -1.89
N GLU A 13 59.06 -48.95 -0.92
CA GLU A 13 58.15 -49.17 0.21
C GLU A 13 58.04 -47.86 1.00
N LEU A 14 56.91 -47.16 0.84
CA LEU A 14 56.51 -46.07 1.71
C LEU A 14 56.11 -46.69 3.05
N GLU A 15 56.93 -46.50 4.08
CA GLU A 15 56.61 -46.88 5.46
C GLU A 15 55.36 -46.09 5.92
N HIS A 16 54.22 -46.77 6.08
CA HIS A 16 52.96 -46.12 6.47
C HIS A 16 52.93 -45.94 7.99
N ALA A 17 52.85 -44.69 8.46
CA ALA A 17 52.54 -44.40 9.86
C ALA A 17 51.16 -44.99 10.22
N PRO A 18 50.98 -45.56 11.43
CA PRO A 18 49.70 -46.14 11.82
C PRO A 18 48.58 -45.09 11.80
N ILE A 19 47.47 -45.45 11.15
CA ILE A 19 46.28 -44.60 11.00
C ILE A 19 45.74 -44.25 12.40
N PRO A 20 45.60 -42.96 12.76
CA PRO A 20 44.95 -42.56 14.01
C PRO A 20 43.53 -43.12 14.04
N LYS A 21 43.17 -43.86 15.10
CA LYS A 21 41.79 -44.30 15.33
C LYS A 21 40.87 -43.08 15.36
N ILE A 22 39.98 -42.98 14.38
CA ILE A 22 38.87 -42.03 14.41
C ILE A 22 37.93 -42.49 15.53
N GLU A 23 37.91 -41.77 16.65
CA GLU A 23 36.87 -41.96 17.66
C GLU A 23 35.49 -41.67 17.02
N PRO A 24 34.44 -42.45 17.33
CA PRO A 24 33.15 -42.26 16.68
C PRO A 24 32.54 -40.91 17.09
N LEU A 25 32.54 -39.96 16.15
CA LEU A 25 31.77 -38.71 16.23
C LEU A 25 30.24 -38.94 16.32
N GLU A 26 29.79 -40.21 16.31
CA GLU A 26 28.39 -40.59 16.32
C GLU A 26 27.63 -40.09 17.55
N ARG A 27 28.19 -40.17 18.77
CA ARG A 27 27.47 -39.78 20.00
C ARG A 27 27.12 -38.29 20.04
N LYS A 28 28.01 -37.39 19.61
CA LYS A 28 27.77 -35.95 19.65
C LYS A 28 26.75 -35.52 18.60
N ASN A 29 26.71 -36.20 17.46
CA ASN A 29 25.75 -35.93 16.40
C ASN A 29 24.35 -36.48 16.72
N THR A 30 24.23 -37.59 17.47
CA THR A 30 22.90 -38.15 17.84
C THR A 30 22.16 -37.26 18.83
N GLU A 31 22.85 -36.75 19.86
CA GLU A 31 22.22 -35.86 20.86
C GLU A 31 21.84 -34.50 20.27
N THR A 32 22.68 -33.95 19.39
CA THR A 32 22.42 -32.66 18.72
C THR A 32 21.25 -32.78 17.73
N ASN A 33 21.17 -33.89 16.97
CA ASN A 33 20.01 -34.17 16.12
C ASN A 33 18.73 -34.42 16.92
N GLY A 34 18.81 -35.08 18.08
CA GLY A 34 17.67 -35.31 18.97
C GLY A 34 17.07 -34.01 19.50
N LYS A 35 17.90 -33.10 20.02
CA LYS A 35 17.45 -31.78 20.50
C LYS A 35 16.90 -30.90 19.38
N THR A 36 17.54 -30.92 18.20
CA THR A 36 17.07 -30.17 17.03
C THR A 36 15.73 -30.70 16.53
N ASN A 37 15.56 -32.02 16.46
CA ASN A 37 14.29 -32.64 16.07
C ASN A 37 13.18 -32.40 17.10
N GLN A 38 13.49 -32.35 18.40
CA GLN A 38 12.52 -32.03 19.43
C GLN A 38 12.11 -30.56 19.41
N ALA A 39 13.05 -29.63 19.17
CA ALA A 39 12.77 -28.22 18.96
C ALA A 39 11.93 -27.99 17.70
N LEU A 40 12.26 -28.66 16.59
CA LEU A 40 11.47 -28.63 15.35
C LEU A 40 10.07 -29.18 15.57
N LYS A 41 9.90 -30.33 16.23
CA LYS A 41 8.58 -30.88 16.57
C LYS A 41 7.77 -29.95 17.45
N THR A 42 8.39 -29.34 18.46
CA THR A 42 7.71 -28.38 19.34
C THR A 42 7.28 -27.12 18.57
N ALA A 43 8.15 -26.61 17.70
CA ALA A 43 7.85 -25.48 16.83
C ALA A 43 6.72 -25.79 15.84
N LEU A 44 6.72 -26.98 15.23
CA LEU A 44 5.65 -27.45 14.33
C LEU A 44 4.32 -27.62 15.07
N THR A 45 4.34 -28.21 16.27
CA THR A 45 3.11 -28.41 17.07
C THR A 45 2.54 -27.08 17.57
N PHE A 46 3.42 -26.13 17.95
CA PHE A 46 3.03 -24.79 18.35
C PHE A 46 2.50 -23.99 17.15
N ALA A 47 3.13 -24.12 15.97
CA ALA A 47 2.65 -23.56 14.72
C ALA A 47 1.26 -24.12 14.37
N ASP A 48 1.05 -25.44 14.44
CA ASP A 48 -0.26 -26.07 14.21
C ASP A 48 -1.32 -25.57 15.20
N LYS A 49 -0.96 -25.40 16.47
CA LYS A 49 -1.88 -24.88 17.50
C LYS A 49 -2.26 -23.43 17.25
N ILE A 50 -1.33 -22.60 16.78
CA ILE A 50 -1.55 -21.21 16.39
C ILE A 50 -2.40 -21.15 15.11
N GLN A 51 -2.11 -21.98 14.11
CA GLN A 51 -2.87 -22.05 12.86
C GLN A 51 -4.33 -22.48 13.09
N ARG A 52 -4.60 -23.27 14.14
CA ARG A 52 -5.97 -23.66 14.52
C ARG A 52 -6.81 -22.52 15.11
N GLN A 53 -6.23 -21.38 15.49
CA GLN A 53 -7.03 -20.24 15.92
C GLN A 53 -7.84 -19.68 14.73
N PRO A 54 -9.16 -19.44 14.88
CA PRO A 54 -10.02 -19.10 13.75
C PRO A 54 -9.62 -17.81 13.03
N MET A 55 -9.04 -16.83 13.75
CA MET A 55 -8.53 -15.59 13.15
C MET A 55 -7.25 -15.82 12.35
N ILE A 56 -6.35 -16.68 12.82
CA ILE A 56 -5.07 -16.96 12.16
C ILE A 56 -5.31 -17.88 10.95
N ALA A 57 -6.17 -18.88 11.09
CA ALA A 57 -6.64 -19.69 9.96
C ALA A 57 -7.29 -18.82 8.87
N HIS A 58 -8.05 -17.79 9.25
CA HIS A 58 -8.61 -16.85 8.27
C HIS A 58 -7.54 -15.96 7.63
N LEU A 59 -6.57 -15.49 8.41
CA LEU A 59 -5.42 -14.73 7.90
C LEU A 59 -4.61 -15.52 6.88
N ILE A 60 -4.30 -16.77 7.18
CA ILE A 60 -3.55 -17.66 6.28
C ILE A 60 -4.35 -17.89 5.00
N ARG A 61 -5.64 -18.24 5.09
CA ARG A 61 -6.51 -18.37 3.91
C ARG A 61 -6.59 -17.10 3.07
N ALA A 62 -6.63 -15.93 3.71
CA ALA A 62 -6.63 -14.65 3.01
C ALA A 62 -5.29 -14.38 2.31
N ALA A 63 -4.16 -14.74 2.95
CA ALA A 63 -2.82 -14.60 2.39
C ALA A 63 -2.55 -15.55 1.22
N GLU A 64 -2.96 -16.81 1.35
CA GLU A 64 -2.92 -17.81 0.27
C GLU A 64 -3.73 -17.30 -0.93
N ARG A 65 -4.99 -16.90 -0.70
CA ARG A 65 -5.83 -16.35 -1.76
C ARG A 65 -5.23 -15.09 -2.39
N PHE A 66 -4.65 -14.19 -1.60
CA PHE A 66 -4.01 -12.98 -2.11
C PHE A 66 -2.82 -13.31 -3.03
N ASN A 67 -2.00 -14.30 -2.67
CA ASN A 67 -0.87 -14.73 -3.49
C ASN A 67 -1.33 -15.50 -4.75
N ASP A 68 -2.26 -16.44 -4.61
CA ASP A 68 -2.84 -17.21 -5.72
C ASP A 68 -3.50 -16.30 -6.77
N ARG A 69 -4.04 -15.17 -6.32
CA ARG A 69 -4.71 -14.16 -7.17
C ARG A 69 -3.78 -13.03 -7.59
N MET A 70 -2.47 -13.26 -7.60
CA MET A 70 -1.46 -12.32 -8.07
C MET A 70 -1.56 -10.93 -7.40
N GLY A 71 -1.92 -10.89 -6.12
CA GLY A 71 -2.15 -9.65 -5.39
C GLY A 71 -0.92 -8.73 -5.36
N ASN A 72 0.29 -9.29 -5.36
CA ASN A 72 1.53 -8.52 -5.44
C ASN A 72 1.70 -7.83 -6.80
N GLN A 73 1.42 -8.54 -7.89
CA GLN A 73 1.51 -8.01 -9.26
C GLN A 73 0.43 -6.96 -9.52
N PHE A 74 -0.80 -7.19 -9.05
CA PHE A 74 -1.85 -6.16 -9.11
C PHE A 74 -1.49 -4.94 -8.27
N GLY A 75 -0.89 -5.12 -7.09
CA GLY A 75 -0.38 -4.02 -6.27
C GLY A 75 0.66 -3.18 -7.01
N ALA A 76 1.61 -3.83 -7.71
CA ALA A 76 2.60 -3.15 -8.53
C ALA A 76 1.96 -2.40 -9.72
N ALA A 77 1.00 -3.02 -10.41
CA ALA A 77 0.28 -2.38 -11.52
C ALA A 77 -0.50 -1.14 -11.05
N ILE A 78 -1.24 -1.24 -9.95
CA ILE A 78 -1.97 -0.10 -9.35
C ILE A 78 -0.98 1.02 -8.99
N THR A 79 0.18 0.68 -8.44
CA THR A 79 1.23 1.66 -8.10
C THR A 79 1.69 2.44 -9.33
N TYR A 80 2.00 1.73 -10.42
CA TYR A 80 2.38 2.33 -11.69
C TYR A 80 1.30 3.26 -12.24
N PHE A 81 0.03 2.80 -12.29
CA PHE A 81 -1.08 3.64 -12.75
C PHE A 81 -1.33 4.83 -11.83
N SER A 82 -1.18 4.68 -10.51
CA SER A 82 -1.37 5.77 -9.53
C SER A 82 -0.30 6.84 -9.72
N PHE A 83 0.96 6.43 -9.89
CA PHE A 83 2.07 7.34 -10.12
C PHE A 83 1.91 8.11 -11.43
N LEU A 84 1.57 7.43 -12.54
CA LEU A 84 1.30 8.11 -13.81
C LEU A 84 0.10 9.07 -13.75
N SER A 85 -0.93 8.72 -12.96
CA SER A 85 -2.10 9.58 -12.76
C SER A 85 -1.79 10.85 -11.96
N MET A 86 -0.65 10.89 -11.25
CA MET A 86 -0.27 12.06 -10.47
C MET A 86 0.06 13.26 -11.35
N ILE A 87 0.70 13.06 -12.51
CA ILE A 87 1.10 14.16 -13.40
C ILE A 87 -0.13 14.98 -13.85
N PRO A 88 -1.20 14.37 -14.41
CA PRO A 88 -2.41 15.11 -14.75
C PRO A 88 -3.12 15.72 -13.54
N ILE A 89 -3.14 15.03 -12.39
CA ILE A 89 -3.76 15.57 -11.16
C ILE A 89 -3.01 16.83 -10.69
N LEU A 90 -1.69 16.83 -10.75
CA LEU A 90 -0.86 18.00 -10.46
C LEU A 90 -1.11 19.12 -11.47
N MET A 91 -1.24 18.82 -12.77
CA MET A 91 -1.60 19.82 -13.78
C MET A 91 -2.95 20.48 -13.48
N VAL A 92 -3.97 19.69 -13.13
CA VAL A 92 -5.30 20.22 -12.74
C VAL A 92 -5.21 21.05 -11.47
N SER A 93 -4.45 20.58 -10.47
CA SER A 93 -4.24 21.32 -9.21
C SER A 93 -3.52 22.65 -9.44
N PHE A 94 -2.51 22.65 -10.31
CA PHE A 94 -1.76 23.82 -10.72
C PHE A 94 -2.64 24.83 -11.48
N ALA A 95 -3.47 24.35 -12.41
CA ALA A 95 -4.44 25.19 -13.10
C ALA A 95 -5.49 25.77 -12.14
N ALA A 96 -6.01 24.96 -11.21
CA ALA A 96 -6.96 25.42 -10.19
C ALA A 96 -6.34 26.51 -9.31
N ALA A 97 -5.10 26.32 -8.85
CA ALA A 97 -4.35 27.36 -8.15
C ALA A 97 -4.20 28.62 -9.02
N GLY A 98 -3.82 28.48 -10.30
CA GLY A 98 -3.73 29.57 -11.26
C GLY A 98 -5.04 30.36 -11.45
N PHE A 99 -6.20 29.69 -11.46
CA PHE A 99 -7.52 30.34 -11.50
C PHE A 99 -7.85 31.08 -10.20
N ILE A 100 -7.58 30.47 -9.04
CA ILE A 100 -7.81 31.10 -7.73
C ILE A 100 -6.95 32.36 -7.60
N LEU A 101 -5.68 32.26 -7.98
CA LEU A 101 -4.69 33.33 -7.87
C LEU A 101 -4.96 34.46 -8.88
N ALA A 102 -5.39 34.12 -10.10
CA ALA A 102 -5.86 35.12 -11.08
C ALA A 102 -7.09 35.89 -10.58
N SER A 103 -7.94 35.25 -9.77
CA SER A 103 -9.16 35.86 -9.23
C SER A 103 -8.90 36.70 -7.96
N HIS A 104 -7.76 36.50 -7.29
CA HIS A 104 -7.38 37.20 -6.06
C HIS A 104 -5.96 37.80 -6.18
N PRO A 105 -5.79 38.93 -6.89
CA PRO A 105 -4.47 39.52 -7.13
C PRO A 105 -3.76 39.97 -5.84
N THR A 106 -4.49 40.25 -4.77
CA THR A 106 -3.92 40.57 -3.44
C THR A 106 -3.29 39.35 -2.76
N LEU A 107 -3.92 38.17 -2.83
CA LEU A 107 -3.33 36.91 -2.34
C LEU A 107 -2.04 36.54 -3.11
N LEU A 108 -2.02 36.84 -4.41
CA LEU A 108 -0.87 36.64 -5.28
C LEU A 108 0.32 37.50 -4.84
N GLN A 109 0.07 38.78 -4.55
CA GLN A 109 1.09 39.70 -4.03
C GLN A 109 1.59 39.28 -2.66
N ASP A 110 0.70 38.88 -1.74
CA ASP A 110 1.10 38.40 -0.41
C ASP A 110 1.95 37.13 -0.46
N ILE A 111 1.61 36.17 -1.34
CA ILE A 111 2.40 34.97 -1.56
C ILE A 111 3.78 35.33 -2.11
N PHE A 112 3.86 36.23 -3.09
CA PHE A 112 5.16 36.67 -3.61
C PHE A 112 6.00 37.40 -2.58
N SER A 113 5.41 38.32 -1.80
CA SER A 113 6.10 39.01 -0.72
C SER A 113 6.63 38.02 0.31
N LYS A 114 5.84 37.01 0.70
CA LYS A 114 6.27 35.97 1.64
C LYS A 114 7.36 35.05 1.07
N ILE A 115 7.32 34.71 -0.22
CA ILE A 115 8.38 33.94 -0.87
C ILE A 115 9.68 34.73 -0.89
N LEU A 116 9.65 36.01 -1.26
CA LEU A 116 10.82 36.88 -1.32
C LEU A 116 11.43 37.15 0.07
N LEU A 117 10.62 37.14 1.12
CA LEU A 117 11.09 37.34 2.50
C LEU A 117 11.65 36.07 3.14
N ASN A 118 11.18 34.88 2.75
CA ASN A 118 11.57 33.60 3.39
C ASN A 118 12.56 32.76 2.57
N VAL A 119 12.75 33.06 1.29
CA VAL A 119 13.70 32.35 0.41
C VAL A 119 14.93 33.23 0.20
N SER A 120 16.00 32.95 0.97
CA SER A 120 17.26 33.69 0.89
C SER A 120 18.04 33.46 -0.41
N ASP A 121 17.69 32.44 -1.19
CA ASP A 121 18.32 32.12 -2.48
C ASP A 121 17.60 32.82 -3.65
N PRO A 122 18.25 33.76 -4.34
CA PRO A 122 17.67 34.49 -5.47
C PRO A 122 17.24 33.60 -6.65
N THR A 123 17.91 32.46 -6.85
CA THR A 123 17.61 31.53 -7.94
C THR A 123 16.32 30.76 -7.67
N LEU A 124 16.11 30.33 -6.44
CA LEU A 124 14.87 29.69 -6.00
C LEU A 124 13.71 30.69 -6.02
N ALA A 125 13.92 31.92 -5.56
CA ALA A 125 12.91 32.97 -5.57
C ALA A 125 12.45 33.33 -7.00
N SER A 126 13.38 33.47 -7.94
CA SER A 126 13.06 33.75 -9.36
C SER A 126 12.37 32.57 -10.04
N THR A 127 12.79 31.33 -9.75
CA THR A 127 12.13 30.12 -10.25
C THR A 127 10.69 30.04 -9.77
N LEU A 128 10.44 30.24 -8.47
CA LEU A 128 9.09 30.25 -7.89
C LEU A 128 8.22 31.35 -8.53
N LYS A 129 8.80 32.54 -8.73
CA LYS A 129 8.10 33.65 -9.40
C LYS A 129 7.67 33.29 -10.82
N ASN A 130 8.57 32.70 -11.59
CA ASN A 130 8.29 32.25 -12.94
C ASN A 130 7.23 31.13 -12.94
N THR A 131 7.34 30.14 -12.06
CA THR A 131 6.36 29.06 -11.95
C THR A 131 4.96 29.58 -11.65
N ILE A 132 4.80 30.53 -10.72
CA ILE A 132 3.50 31.13 -10.39
C ILE A 132 2.95 31.94 -11.58
N ASN A 133 3.79 32.73 -12.25
CA ASN A 133 3.38 33.49 -13.44
C ASN A 133 2.94 32.55 -14.59
N THR A 134 3.69 31.48 -14.84
CA THR A 134 3.31 30.45 -15.81
C THR A 134 2.00 29.78 -15.42
N ALA A 135 1.78 29.50 -14.13
CA ALA A 135 0.51 28.95 -13.62
C ALA A 135 -0.68 29.83 -13.99
N VAL A 136 -0.55 31.14 -13.77
CA VAL A 136 -1.61 32.10 -14.06
C VAL A 136 -1.80 32.26 -15.56
N GLN A 137 -0.73 32.42 -16.34
CA GLN A 137 -0.83 32.67 -17.79
C GLN A 137 -1.36 31.47 -18.56
N GLN A 138 -0.91 30.26 -18.21
CA GLN A 138 -1.28 29.04 -18.93
C GLN A 138 -2.44 28.27 -18.28
N ARG A 139 -3.10 28.83 -17.25
CA ARG A 139 -4.16 28.17 -16.46
C ARG A 139 -5.24 27.49 -17.29
N THR A 140 -5.69 28.12 -18.37
CA THR A 140 -6.77 27.59 -19.22
C THR A 140 -6.30 26.39 -20.03
N THR A 141 -5.15 26.50 -20.71
CA THR A 141 -4.60 25.43 -21.55
C THR A 141 -4.16 24.24 -20.70
N VAL A 142 -3.40 24.48 -19.64
CA VAL A 142 -2.93 23.44 -18.70
C VAL A 142 -4.12 22.81 -17.98
N GLY A 143 -5.13 23.60 -17.61
CA GLY A 143 -6.35 23.12 -16.98
C GLY A 143 -7.17 22.22 -17.89
N LEU A 144 -7.42 22.61 -19.14
CA LEU A 144 -8.23 21.83 -20.06
C LEU A 144 -7.53 20.54 -20.50
N VAL A 145 -6.24 20.64 -20.88
CA VAL A 145 -5.44 19.47 -21.27
C VAL A 145 -5.23 18.55 -20.06
N GLY A 146 -4.87 19.13 -18.92
CA GLY A 146 -4.69 18.41 -17.66
C GLY A 146 -5.98 17.68 -17.26
N LEU A 147 -7.14 18.32 -17.35
CA LEU A 147 -8.43 17.70 -17.04
C LEU A 147 -8.77 16.56 -18.00
N ALA A 148 -8.56 16.74 -19.31
CA ALA A 148 -8.82 15.69 -20.29
C ALA A 148 -7.94 14.44 -20.03
N ILE A 149 -6.65 14.64 -19.79
CA ILE A 149 -5.72 13.55 -19.47
C ILE A 149 -6.03 12.96 -18.09
N ALA A 150 -6.39 13.77 -17.09
CA ALA A 150 -6.75 13.31 -15.75
C ALA A 150 -8.02 12.47 -15.75
N LEU A 151 -9.02 12.84 -16.55
CA LEU A 151 -10.23 12.04 -16.73
C LEU A 151 -9.91 10.71 -17.40
N TYR A 152 -9.16 10.72 -18.50
CA TYR A 152 -8.74 9.48 -19.16
C TYR A 152 -7.93 8.57 -18.23
N SER A 153 -6.91 9.13 -17.58
CA SER A 153 -6.02 8.42 -16.66
C SER A 153 -6.77 7.90 -15.43
N GLY A 154 -7.62 8.74 -14.81
CA GLY A 154 -8.41 8.38 -13.64
C GLY A 154 -9.45 7.30 -13.91
N ILE A 155 -10.12 7.33 -15.08
CA ILE A 155 -11.06 6.26 -15.46
C ILE A 155 -10.32 4.94 -15.67
N ASN A 156 -9.15 4.96 -16.32
CA ASN A 156 -8.30 3.77 -16.48
C ASN A 156 -7.81 3.23 -15.14
N TRP A 157 -7.34 4.12 -14.25
CA TRP A 157 -6.91 3.76 -12.91
C TRP A 157 -8.04 3.12 -12.09
N MET A 158 -9.23 3.72 -12.11
CA MET A 158 -10.42 3.18 -11.43
C MET A 158 -10.81 1.81 -11.98
N GLY A 159 -10.77 1.66 -13.31
CA GLY A 159 -11.02 0.38 -13.98
C GLY A 159 -10.06 -0.72 -13.55
N ASN A 160 -8.77 -0.40 -13.43
CA ASN A 160 -7.72 -1.33 -12.97
C ASN A 160 -7.87 -1.69 -11.50
N LEU A 161 -8.09 -0.70 -10.63
CA LEU A 161 -8.33 -0.94 -9.20
C LEU A 161 -9.54 -1.84 -8.99
N ARG A 162 -10.64 -1.55 -9.68
CA ARG A 162 -11.87 -2.36 -9.61
C ARG A 162 -11.64 -3.78 -10.10
N GLU A 163 -10.94 -3.97 -11.22
CA GLU A 163 -10.65 -5.32 -11.72
C GLU A 163 -9.72 -6.09 -10.78
N ALA A 164 -8.72 -5.44 -10.18
CA ALA A 164 -7.85 -6.06 -9.19
C ALA A 164 -8.62 -6.51 -7.95
N ILE A 165 -9.50 -5.67 -7.39
CA ILE A 165 -10.37 -6.03 -6.27
C ILE A 165 -11.32 -7.19 -6.67
N ARG A 166 -11.86 -7.14 -7.89
CA ARG A 166 -12.72 -8.22 -8.40
C ARG A 166 -11.96 -9.54 -8.52
N ALA A 167 -10.73 -9.51 -9.00
CA ALA A 167 -9.89 -10.70 -9.11
C ALA A 167 -9.65 -11.37 -7.75
N GLN A 168 -9.54 -10.59 -6.67
CA GLN A 168 -9.47 -11.12 -5.30
C GLN A 168 -10.79 -11.73 -4.82
N SER A 169 -11.92 -11.18 -5.26
CA SER A 169 -13.25 -11.60 -4.81
C SER A 169 -13.88 -12.77 -5.60
N ARG A 170 -13.47 -13.00 -6.86
CA ARG A 170 -14.05 -14.04 -7.71
C ARG A 170 -13.70 -15.43 -7.19
N ASP A 171 -14.65 -16.37 -7.29
CA ASP A 171 -14.45 -17.77 -6.91
C ASP A 171 -13.53 -18.48 -7.91
N VAL A 172 -13.73 -18.28 -9.21
CA VAL A 172 -12.86 -18.79 -10.29
C VAL A 172 -11.94 -17.67 -10.79
N TRP A 173 -10.69 -17.97 -11.13
CA TRP A 173 -9.75 -16.97 -11.67
C TRP A 173 -10.12 -16.56 -13.10
N GLU A 174 -10.50 -17.55 -13.90
CA GLU A 174 -10.90 -17.38 -15.29
C GLU A 174 -12.13 -16.48 -15.41
N ARG A 175 -12.11 -15.62 -16.43
CA ARG A 175 -13.24 -14.77 -16.75
C ARG A 175 -14.34 -15.61 -17.39
N THR A 176 -15.49 -15.70 -16.75
CA THR A 176 -16.68 -16.30 -17.35
C THR A 176 -17.27 -15.38 -18.43
N PRO A 177 -17.85 -15.92 -19.52
CA PRO A 177 -18.49 -15.14 -20.59
C PRO A 177 -19.59 -14.19 -20.09
N GLN A 178 -20.23 -14.49 -18.96
CA GLN A 178 -21.24 -13.65 -18.29
C GLN A 178 -20.69 -12.34 -17.70
N ASP A 179 -19.37 -12.19 -17.61
CA ASP A 179 -18.72 -10.96 -17.13
C ASP A 179 -18.46 -9.93 -18.26
N GLN A 180 -18.83 -10.26 -19.51
CA GLN A 180 -18.71 -9.34 -20.65
C GLN A 180 -19.79 -8.23 -20.58
N GLU A 181 -19.43 -7.10 -19.97
CA GLU A 181 -20.23 -5.87 -20.06
C GLU A 181 -19.95 -5.12 -21.36
N LYS A 182 -20.97 -4.43 -21.88
CA LYS A 182 -20.78 -3.43 -22.94
C LYS A 182 -19.74 -2.41 -22.49
N ILE A 183 -18.74 -2.15 -23.34
CA ILE A 183 -17.59 -1.28 -23.04
C ILE A 183 -18.05 0.06 -22.45
N TRP A 184 -19.04 0.71 -23.05
CA TRP A 184 -19.58 1.99 -22.59
C TRP A 184 -20.15 1.96 -21.16
N VAL A 185 -20.86 0.90 -20.77
CA VAL A 185 -21.44 0.76 -19.42
C VAL A 185 -20.32 0.62 -18.38
N LYS A 186 -19.26 -0.13 -18.72
CA LYS A 186 -18.08 -0.29 -17.88
C LYS A 186 -17.39 1.05 -17.60
N TYR A 187 -17.13 1.84 -18.66
CA TYR A 187 -16.50 3.17 -18.57
C TYR A 187 -17.36 4.17 -17.79
N LEU A 188 -18.68 4.20 -18.02
CA LEU A 188 -19.59 5.08 -17.29
C LEU A 188 -19.60 4.74 -15.79
N ARG A 189 -19.62 3.45 -15.43
CA ARG A 189 -19.55 3.04 -14.03
C ARG A 189 -18.20 3.39 -13.40
N ASP A 190 -17.09 3.23 -14.14
CA ASP A 190 -15.77 3.68 -13.67
C ASP A 190 -15.74 5.17 -13.40
N PHE A 191 -16.31 5.97 -14.31
CA PHE A 191 -16.40 7.41 -14.14
C PHE A 191 -17.22 7.81 -12.90
N VAL A 192 -18.40 7.20 -12.70
CA VAL A 192 -19.24 7.47 -11.51
C VAL A 192 -18.52 7.01 -10.23
N SER A 193 -17.84 5.86 -10.27
CA SER A 193 -17.02 5.41 -9.14
C SER A 193 -15.86 6.37 -8.88
N LEU A 194 -15.18 6.88 -9.90
CA LEU A 194 -14.10 7.86 -9.76
C LEU A 194 -14.59 9.12 -9.05
N ILE A 195 -15.74 9.66 -9.45
CA ILE A 195 -16.38 10.81 -8.78
C ILE A 195 -16.70 10.46 -7.32
N GLY A 196 -17.28 9.29 -7.07
CA GLY A 196 -17.59 8.85 -5.71
C GLY A 196 -16.35 8.73 -4.83
N LEU A 197 -15.22 8.26 -5.38
CA LEU A 197 -13.95 8.19 -4.67
C LEU A 197 -13.42 9.59 -4.37
N LEU A 198 -13.48 10.51 -5.34
CA LEU A 198 -13.05 11.90 -5.15
C LEU A 198 -13.86 12.57 -4.02
N ILE A 199 -15.18 12.40 -4.01
CA ILE A 199 -16.05 12.91 -2.94
C ILE A 199 -15.67 12.28 -1.60
N ALA A 200 -15.49 10.96 -1.55
CA ALA A 200 -15.09 10.27 -0.33
C ALA A 200 -13.74 10.78 0.21
N LEU A 201 -12.78 11.04 -0.68
CA LEU A 201 -11.48 11.64 -0.33
C LEU A 201 -11.66 13.06 0.21
N ILE A 202 -12.43 13.92 -0.46
CA ILE A 202 -12.70 15.29 0.00
C ILE A 202 -13.33 15.28 1.40
N VAL A 203 -14.33 14.43 1.62
CA VAL A 203 -14.99 14.29 2.93
C VAL A 203 -14.00 13.81 3.99
N THR A 204 -13.22 12.77 3.69
CA THR A 204 -12.21 12.20 4.60
C THR A 204 -11.16 13.24 4.99
N LEU A 205 -10.64 13.98 4.01
CA LEU A 205 -9.66 15.05 4.21
C LEU A 205 -10.25 16.22 5.00
N SER A 206 -11.50 16.59 4.71
CA SER A 206 -12.22 17.65 5.45
C SER A 206 -12.42 17.27 6.91
N ILE A 207 -12.88 16.04 7.19
CA ILE A 207 -13.03 15.54 8.57
C ILE A 207 -11.70 15.60 9.31
N THR A 208 -10.62 15.14 8.67
CA THR A 208 -9.29 15.10 9.30
C THR A 208 -8.74 16.50 9.54
N SER A 209 -8.92 17.42 8.58
CA SER A 209 -8.45 18.81 8.67
C SER A 209 -9.23 19.62 9.71
N ILE A 210 -10.57 19.50 9.72
CA ILE A 210 -11.43 20.15 10.71
C ILE A 210 -11.13 19.60 12.10
N ALA A 211 -10.96 18.29 12.24
CA ALA A 211 -10.60 17.70 13.52
C ALA A 211 -9.23 18.17 14.04
N GLY A 212 -8.22 18.22 13.17
CA GLY A 212 -6.89 18.70 13.54
C GLY A 212 -6.89 20.17 13.95
N SER A 213 -7.58 21.02 13.20
CA SER A 213 -7.70 22.46 13.50
C SER A 213 -8.55 22.73 14.76
N ALA A 214 -9.66 22.02 14.93
CA ALA A 214 -10.48 22.11 16.14
C ALA A 214 -9.69 21.66 17.39
N GLN A 215 -8.91 20.59 17.27
CA GLN A 215 -8.05 20.12 18.35
C GLN A 215 -7.01 21.18 18.74
N GLN A 216 -6.33 21.80 17.77
CA GLN A 216 -5.38 22.89 18.04
C GLN A 216 -6.07 24.09 18.69
N MET A 217 -7.22 24.51 18.17
CA MET A 217 -7.99 25.63 18.72
C MET A 217 -8.41 25.40 20.17
N ILE A 218 -8.90 24.19 20.50
CA ILE A 218 -9.31 23.83 21.87
C ILE A 218 -8.11 23.81 22.82
N ILE A 219 -6.98 23.25 22.40
CA ILE A 219 -5.76 23.19 23.22
C ILE A 219 -5.27 24.61 23.55
N SER A 220 -5.21 25.49 22.54
CA SER A 220 -4.77 26.88 22.72
C SER A 220 -5.78 27.72 23.50
N ALA A 221 -7.09 27.54 23.28
CA ALA A 221 -8.13 28.30 23.98
C ALA A 221 -8.22 27.96 25.48
N LEU A 222 -7.96 26.71 25.84
CA LEU A 222 -7.98 26.25 27.24
C LEU A 222 -6.62 26.37 27.95
N TYR A 223 -5.60 26.98 27.31
CA TYR A 223 -4.23 27.07 27.82
C TYR A 223 -3.65 25.70 28.26
N LEU A 224 -4.07 24.63 27.59
CA LEU A 224 -3.66 23.26 27.92
C LEU A 224 -2.26 22.91 27.37
N ASP A 225 -1.60 23.86 26.70
CA ASP A 225 -0.26 23.70 26.12
C ASP A 225 0.79 23.26 27.15
N GLY A 226 0.63 23.67 28.42
CA GLY A 226 1.53 23.31 29.52
C GLY A 226 1.28 21.95 30.17
N ILE A 227 0.17 21.26 29.86
CA ILE A 227 -0.23 20.03 30.56
C ILE A 227 0.18 18.80 29.76
N GLU A 228 1.40 18.32 30.04
CA GLU A 228 2.01 17.23 29.27
C GLU A 228 1.27 15.90 29.36
N TRP A 229 0.61 15.62 30.50
CA TRP A 229 -0.14 14.37 30.69
C TRP A 229 -1.41 14.27 29.84
N LEU A 230 -1.92 15.39 29.32
CA LEU A 230 -3.12 15.44 28.48
C LEU A 230 -2.80 15.25 26.98
N LYS A 231 -1.53 15.45 26.58
CA LYS A 231 -1.05 15.26 25.19
C LYS A 231 -1.38 13.86 24.62
N PRO A 232 -1.27 12.74 25.36
CA PRO A 232 -1.66 11.41 24.87
C PRO A 232 -3.15 11.28 24.57
N ALA A 233 -4.02 11.89 25.39
CA ALA A 233 -5.47 11.84 25.21
C ALA A 233 -5.89 12.54 23.91
N TRP A 234 -5.33 13.73 23.65
CA TRP A 234 -5.55 14.47 22.40
C TRP A 234 -5.04 13.70 21.17
N ARG A 235 -3.88 13.06 21.27
CA ARG A 235 -3.37 12.19 20.20
C ARG A 235 -4.29 11.01 19.93
N LEU A 236 -4.89 10.41 20.97
CA LEU A 236 -5.82 9.29 20.83
C LEU A 236 -7.12 9.71 20.11
N ILE A 237 -7.63 10.91 20.39
CA ILE A 237 -8.79 11.49 19.70
C ILE A 237 -8.47 11.69 18.22
N GLY A 238 -7.37 12.36 17.90
CA GLY A 238 -6.93 12.57 16.52
C GLY A 238 -6.72 11.25 15.77
N LEU A 239 -6.11 10.25 16.41
CA LEU A 239 -5.94 8.90 15.87
C LEU A 239 -7.29 8.24 15.58
N THR A 240 -8.25 8.32 16.51
CA THR A 240 -9.58 7.74 16.35
C THR A 240 -10.32 8.37 15.17
N ILE A 241 -10.23 9.68 15.01
CA ILE A 241 -10.83 10.40 13.89
C ILE A 241 -10.16 9.99 12.56
N SER A 242 -8.82 9.89 12.54
CA SER A 242 -8.06 9.43 11.38
C SER A 242 -8.47 8.01 10.96
N ILE A 243 -8.58 7.08 11.92
CA ILE A 243 -9.05 5.70 11.67
C ILE A 243 -10.48 5.70 11.16
N PHE A 244 -11.37 6.51 11.74
CA PHE A 244 -12.76 6.60 11.29
C PHE A 244 -12.87 7.16 9.85
N ALA A 245 -12.08 8.18 9.53
CA ALA A 245 -12.03 8.75 8.18
C ALA A 245 -11.50 7.70 7.17
N ASN A 246 -10.42 6.98 7.50
CA ASN A 246 -9.94 5.87 6.68
C ASN A 246 -11.00 4.76 6.53
N TYR A 247 -11.73 4.45 7.59
CA TYR A 247 -12.79 3.46 7.58
C TYR A 247 -13.88 3.83 6.58
N LEU A 248 -14.31 5.09 6.53
CA LEU A 248 -15.29 5.56 5.54
C LEU A 248 -14.76 5.39 4.10
N LEU A 249 -13.49 5.73 3.86
CA LEU A 249 -12.86 5.57 2.55
C LEU A 249 -12.83 4.10 2.11
N PHE A 250 -12.31 3.20 2.95
CA PHE A 250 -12.27 1.76 2.63
C PHE A 250 -13.66 1.14 2.54
N PHE A 251 -14.60 1.60 3.37
CA PHE A 251 -15.99 1.14 3.32
C PHE A 251 -16.58 1.45 1.95
N TRP A 252 -16.37 2.68 1.47
CA TRP A 252 -16.80 3.09 0.14
C TRP A 252 -16.14 2.24 -0.95
N ILE A 253 -14.83 1.99 -0.87
CA ILE A 253 -14.08 1.15 -1.84
C ILE A 253 -14.69 -0.25 -1.91
N PHE A 254 -14.81 -0.94 -0.79
CA PHE A 254 -15.30 -2.32 -0.74
C PHE A 254 -16.81 -2.44 -0.93
N TRP A 255 -17.58 -1.38 -0.73
CA TRP A 255 -19.01 -1.36 -1.02
C TRP A 255 -19.30 -1.11 -2.50
N ARG A 256 -18.58 -0.19 -3.15
CA ARG A 256 -18.93 0.32 -4.49
C ARG A 256 -18.23 -0.41 -5.63
N LEU A 257 -16.98 -0.86 -5.46
CA LEU A 257 -16.20 -1.46 -6.55
C LEU A 257 -16.59 -2.92 -6.87
N PRO A 258 -16.89 -3.79 -5.89
CA PRO A 258 -17.34 -5.15 -6.18
C PRO A 258 -18.66 -5.18 -6.96
N ARG A 259 -18.78 -6.10 -7.91
CA ARG A 259 -20.03 -6.27 -8.69
C ARG A 259 -21.13 -6.92 -7.87
N HIS A 260 -20.75 -7.87 -7.01
CA HIS A 260 -21.64 -8.59 -6.12
C HIS A 260 -21.50 -7.99 -4.72
N ARG A 261 -22.64 -7.70 -4.08
CA ARG A 261 -22.63 -7.07 -2.75
C ARG A 261 -21.98 -8.02 -1.75
N PRO A 262 -20.84 -7.65 -1.13
CA PRO A 262 -20.20 -8.50 -0.14
C PRO A 262 -21.09 -8.62 1.11
N ARG A 263 -20.87 -9.70 1.86
CA ARG A 263 -21.56 -9.97 3.12
C ARG A 263 -21.36 -8.82 4.10
N LYS A 264 -22.46 -8.29 4.67
CA LYS A 264 -22.41 -7.07 5.52
C LYS A 264 -21.45 -7.20 6.70
N LYS A 265 -21.45 -8.35 7.39
CA LYS A 265 -20.57 -8.61 8.55
C LYS A 265 -19.09 -8.68 8.13
N ALA A 266 -18.79 -9.35 7.01
CA ALA A 266 -17.44 -9.44 6.45
C ALA A 266 -16.92 -8.08 5.98
N LEU A 267 -17.78 -7.30 5.32
CA LEU A 267 -17.44 -5.97 4.84
C LEU A 267 -17.04 -5.04 5.99
N ILE A 268 -17.85 -4.96 7.05
CA ILE A 268 -17.57 -4.09 8.20
C ILE A 268 -16.25 -4.47 8.88
N ARG A 269 -16.05 -5.76 9.17
CA ARG A 269 -14.83 -6.23 9.84
C ARG A 269 -13.58 -6.09 8.98
N GLY A 270 -13.66 -6.44 7.69
CA GLY A 270 -12.55 -6.30 6.76
C GLY A 270 -12.19 -4.83 6.51
N THR A 271 -13.18 -3.94 6.46
CA THR A 271 -12.95 -2.49 6.36
C THR A 271 -12.25 -1.95 7.60
N PHE A 272 -12.62 -2.41 8.79
CA PHE A 272 -11.95 -2.01 10.03
C PHE A 272 -10.48 -2.45 10.06
N ILE A 273 -10.18 -3.67 9.61
CA ILE A 273 -8.79 -4.15 9.46
C ILE A 273 -8.03 -3.27 8.45
N ALA A 274 -8.65 -2.91 7.33
CA ALA A 274 -8.04 -2.02 6.34
C ALA A 274 -7.76 -0.62 6.93
N ALA A 275 -8.71 -0.04 7.65
CA ALA A 275 -8.54 1.27 8.27
C ALA A 275 -7.39 1.30 9.29
N LEU A 276 -7.31 0.27 10.13
CA LEU A 276 -6.24 0.12 11.12
C LEU A 276 -4.88 -0.13 10.44
N GLY A 277 -4.83 -1.03 9.46
CA GLY A 277 -3.61 -1.33 8.71
C GLY A 277 -3.10 -0.11 7.95
N PHE A 278 -3.98 0.70 7.39
CA PHE A 278 -3.60 1.92 6.67
C PHE A 278 -3.05 2.98 7.62
N GLU A 279 -3.61 3.10 8.83
CA GLU A 279 -3.06 3.99 9.87
C GLU A 279 -1.65 3.56 10.29
N VAL A 280 -1.42 2.26 10.46
CA VAL A 280 -0.10 1.70 10.77
C VAL A 280 0.90 1.98 9.63
N ILE A 281 0.51 1.77 8.37
CA ILE A 281 1.34 2.08 7.21
C ILE A 281 1.68 3.58 7.20
N LYS A 282 0.69 4.46 7.35
CA LYS A 282 0.92 5.92 7.40
C LYS A 282 1.91 6.28 8.51
N MET A 283 1.76 5.69 9.69
CA MET A 283 2.65 5.93 10.82
C MET A 283 4.09 5.48 10.52
N ILE A 284 4.28 4.26 10.01
CA ILE A 284 5.60 3.76 9.59
C ILE A 284 6.23 4.70 8.56
N MET A 285 5.48 5.05 7.51
CA MET A 285 5.99 5.94 6.46
C MET A 285 6.34 7.33 6.97
N THR A 286 5.55 7.87 7.91
CA THR A 286 5.83 9.17 8.55
C THR A 286 7.17 9.18 9.28
N TYR A 287 7.53 8.07 9.92
CA TYR A 287 8.82 7.95 10.62
C TYR A 287 9.98 7.58 9.68
N THR A 288 9.74 6.78 8.64
CA THR A 288 10.81 6.26 7.76
C THR A 288 11.17 7.20 6.61
N LEU A 289 10.19 7.89 6.01
CA LEU A 289 10.43 8.75 4.83
C LEU A 289 11.43 9.89 5.09
N PRO A 290 11.40 10.61 6.23
CA PRO A 290 12.37 11.67 6.50
C PRO A 290 13.80 11.15 6.61
N SER A 291 13.99 9.93 7.12
CA SER A 291 15.32 9.31 7.20
C SER A 291 15.86 8.92 5.82
N LEU A 292 14.99 8.54 4.88
CA LEU A 292 15.41 8.16 3.52
C LEU A 292 16.02 9.34 2.77
N VAL A 293 15.45 10.54 2.92
CA VAL A 293 15.92 11.76 2.21
C VAL A 293 17.22 12.35 2.75
N GLN A 294 17.77 11.83 3.87
CA GLN A 294 19.07 12.27 4.40
C GLN A 294 20.25 11.76 3.57
N SER A 295 20.07 10.66 2.84
CA SER A 295 21.11 10.14 1.95
C SER A 295 21.14 10.90 0.61
N PRO A 296 22.30 11.08 -0.06
CA PRO A 296 22.38 11.74 -1.36
C PRO A 296 21.44 11.12 -2.41
N SER A 297 21.37 9.79 -2.45
CA SER A 297 20.45 9.05 -3.34
C SER A 297 18.98 9.26 -2.97
N GLY A 298 18.67 9.31 -1.67
CA GLY A 298 17.31 9.56 -1.20
C GLY A 298 16.87 11.02 -1.37
N ALA A 299 17.78 11.99 -1.34
CA ALA A 299 17.47 13.37 -1.72
C ALA A 299 17.08 13.46 -3.21
N ALA A 300 17.76 12.70 -4.07
CA ALA A 300 17.49 12.69 -5.51
C ALA A 300 16.20 11.90 -5.88
N PHE A 301 15.98 10.72 -5.28
CA PHE A 301 14.91 9.80 -5.70
C PHE A 301 13.84 9.54 -4.63
N GLY A 302 14.01 10.04 -3.40
CA GLY A 302 13.20 9.67 -2.25
C GLY A 302 11.74 10.11 -2.36
N SER A 303 11.44 11.23 -3.03
CA SER A 303 10.06 11.67 -3.26
C SER A 303 9.29 10.69 -4.13
N VAL A 304 9.89 10.25 -5.25
CA VAL A 304 9.30 9.28 -6.18
C VAL A 304 9.19 7.91 -5.53
N LEU A 305 10.28 7.41 -4.93
CA LEU A 305 10.29 6.09 -4.27
C LEU A 305 9.34 6.05 -3.08
N GLY A 306 9.27 7.12 -2.29
CA GLY A 306 8.36 7.22 -1.16
C GLY A 306 6.91 7.19 -1.58
N LEU A 307 6.56 7.90 -2.65
CA LEU A 307 5.21 7.88 -3.20
C LEU A 307 4.85 6.53 -3.82
N MET A 308 5.77 5.92 -4.57
CA MET A 308 5.56 4.58 -5.12
C MET A 308 5.38 3.54 -4.01
N ALA A 309 6.20 3.60 -2.95
CA ALA A 309 6.06 2.75 -1.78
C ALA A 309 4.69 2.95 -1.12
N PHE A 310 4.22 4.20 -0.98
CA PHE A 310 2.92 4.50 -0.39
C PHE A 310 1.79 3.85 -1.20
N PHE A 311 1.76 4.06 -2.52
CA PHE A 311 0.75 3.45 -3.37
C PHE A 311 0.85 1.92 -3.38
N TYR A 312 2.06 1.36 -3.31
CA TYR A 312 2.27 -0.08 -3.26
C TYR A 312 1.72 -0.71 -1.98
N PHE A 313 2.03 -0.13 -0.82
CA PHE A 313 1.51 -0.59 0.46
C PHE A 313 0.00 -0.39 0.57
N PHE A 314 -0.51 0.76 0.10
CA PHE A 314 -1.95 1.01 0.01
C PHE A 314 -2.66 -0.03 -0.86
N ALA A 315 -2.13 -0.31 -2.05
CA ALA A 315 -2.71 -1.27 -2.98
C ALA A 315 -2.66 -2.70 -2.42
N ARG A 316 -1.52 -3.14 -1.87
CA ARG A 316 -1.42 -4.46 -1.22
C ARG A 316 -2.42 -4.60 -0.08
N LEU A 317 -2.50 -3.60 0.80
CA LEU A 317 -3.43 -3.64 1.92
C LEU A 317 -4.88 -3.73 1.44
N THR A 318 -5.24 -2.91 0.45
CA THR A 318 -6.60 -2.91 -0.13
C THR A 318 -6.95 -4.27 -0.71
N LEU A 319 -6.04 -4.87 -1.49
CA LEU A 319 -6.25 -6.16 -2.13
C LEU A 319 -6.24 -7.32 -1.13
N PHE A 320 -5.38 -7.26 -0.11
CA PHE A 320 -5.35 -8.24 0.97
C PHE A 320 -6.67 -8.21 1.77
N CYS A 321 -7.17 -7.02 2.10
CA CYS A 321 -8.46 -6.88 2.78
C CYS A 321 -9.62 -7.31 1.89
N ALA A 322 -9.55 -7.10 0.57
CA ALA A 322 -10.53 -7.64 -0.38
C ALA A 322 -10.53 -9.18 -0.36
N ALA A 323 -9.35 -9.81 -0.35
CA ALA A 323 -9.22 -11.27 -0.22
C ALA A 323 -9.76 -11.77 1.13
N TRP A 324 -9.47 -11.07 2.23
CA TRP A 324 -10.00 -11.35 3.56
C TRP A 324 -11.53 -11.31 3.61
N ILE A 325 -12.14 -10.25 3.05
CA ILE A 325 -13.60 -10.12 2.97
C ILE A 325 -14.19 -11.27 2.15
N ALA A 326 -13.51 -11.68 1.08
CA ALA A 326 -13.99 -12.73 0.18
C ALA A 326 -13.83 -14.15 0.75
N THR A 327 -12.86 -14.41 1.64
CA THR A 327 -12.69 -15.70 2.34
C THR A 327 -13.47 -15.80 3.65
N ALA A 328 -14.10 -14.71 4.09
CA ALA A 328 -14.87 -14.68 5.33
C ALA A 328 -16.16 -15.51 5.20
N GLU A 329 -16.19 -16.63 5.92
CA GLU A 329 -17.38 -17.47 6.08
C GLU A 329 -17.87 -17.36 7.52
N TYR A 330 -18.98 -16.66 7.71
CA TYR A 330 -19.68 -16.59 8.99
C TYR A 330 -20.90 -17.51 8.98
N LYS A 331 -21.19 -18.15 10.13
CA LYS A 331 -22.25 -19.16 10.30
C LYS A 331 -23.64 -18.70 9.85
N ASP A 332 -23.94 -17.39 9.87
CA ASP A 332 -25.27 -16.84 9.54
C ASP A 332 -25.35 -16.16 8.17
N ASP A 333 -24.31 -16.25 7.33
CA ASP A 333 -24.32 -15.51 6.08
C ASP A 333 -25.15 -16.22 4.98
N PRO A 334 -26.01 -15.47 4.25
CA PRO A 334 -26.64 -15.98 3.05
C PRO A 334 -25.59 -16.58 2.10
N ARG A 335 -25.89 -17.76 1.55
CA ARG A 335 -25.03 -18.43 0.57
C ARG A 335 -24.89 -17.49 -0.64
N MET A 336 -23.65 -17.23 -1.06
CA MET A 336 -23.44 -16.54 -2.33
C MET A 336 -23.96 -17.44 -3.45
N PRO A 337 -24.79 -16.93 -4.38
CA PRO A 337 -25.22 -17.72 -5.53
C PRO A 337 -23.99 -18.15 -6.34
N GLY A 338 -23.78 -19.46 -6.47
CA GLY A 338 -22.64 -20.04 -7.20
C GLY A 338 -21.74 -20.99 -6.41
N LYS A 339 -21.82 -21.03 -5.07
CA LYS A 339 -21.12 -22.07 -4.28
C LYS A 339 -21.88 -23.39 -4.31
N THR A 340 -21.75 -24.16 -5.39
CA THR A 340 -21.96 -25.61 -5.34
C THR A 340 -20.66 -26.24 -4.85
N HIS A 341 -20.65 -26.75 -3.62
CA HIS A 341 -19.57 -27.62 -3.16
C HIS A 341 -19.47 -28.82 -4.10
N ARG A 342 -18.26 -29.11 -4.57
CA ARG A 342 -17.89 -30.43 -5.06
C ARG A 342 -16.86 -31.01 -4.10
#